data_AF-A0A8S9PN18-F1
#
_entry.id   AF-A0A8S9PN18-F1
#
_cell.length_a   1.000
_cell.length_b   1.000
_cell.length_c   1.000
_cell.angle_alpha   90.00
_cell.angle_beta   90.00
_cell.angle_gamma   90.00
#
_symmetry.space_group_name_H-M   'P 1'
#
loop_
_entity.id
_entity.type
_entity.pdbx_description
1 polymer ?
#
loop_
_entity_poly.entity_id
_entity_poly.type
_entity_poly.pdbx_seq_one_letter_code
_entity_poly.pdbx_strand_id
1 'polypeptide(L)'
;MNEIRSAKPELATYLENVDVTLWSRVHCQGDRYYIKTSNITESINSTLKRARGFSIHFLLEFIRDKLSRWQKDCVVDLEHQKCDCGVYGVEKRPCSHAIAAGSYAGLHISTLVCSVYSKDTLFARYSENIYPCAGQQVEVHTCFPPEVKCGPGRQKKSRWQSWVELSRMRGRTPRKQHMVYSCSVC
;
A
#
# COMPACT_ATOMS: atom_id res chain seq x y z
N MET A 1 -15.08 12.69 -22.16
CA MET A 1 -16.50 12.78 -21.78
C MET A 1 -17.44 12.03 -22.73
N ASN A 2 -17.25 12.11 -24.06
CA ASN A 2 -18.14 11.44 -25.02
C ASN A 2 -18.24 9.91 -24.84
N GLU A 3 -17.14 9.23 -24.57
CA GLU A 3 -17.12 7.78 -24.30
C GLU A 3 -17.89 7.42 -23.01
N ILE A 4 -17.77 8.25 -21.97
CA ILE A 4 -18.49 8.06 -20.70
C ILE A 4 -19.98 8.31 -20.90
N ARG A 5 -20.35 9.33 -21.69
CA ARG A 5 -21.74 9.65 -22.02
C ARG A 5 -22.43 8.53 -22.81
N SER A 6 -21.68 7.84 -23.68
CA SER A 6 -22.17 6.66 -24.41
C SER A 6 -22.37 5.45 -23.50
N ALA A 7 -21.57 5.29 -22.44
CA ALA A 7 -21.63 4.14 -21.55
C ALA A 7 -22.65 4.33 -20.40
N LYS A 8 -22.65 5.51 -19.76
CA LYS A 8 -23.54 5.88 -18.66
C LYS A 8 -23.87 7.39 -18.71
N PRO A 9 -25.01 7.78 -19.30
CA PRO A 9 -25.35 9.19 -19.50
C PRO A 9 -25.54 9.95 -18.17
N GLU A 10 -26.19 9.35 -17.18
CA GLU A 10 -26.41 9.97 -15.86
C GLU A 10 -25.10 10.30 -15.13
N LEU A 11 -24.11 9.42 -15.25
CA LEU A 11 -22.78 9.62 -14.66
C LEU A 11 -22.03 10.77 -15.36
N ALA A 12 -22.18 10.89 -16.68
CA ALA A 12 -21.60 11.99 -17.43
C ALA A 12 -22.20 13.34 -17.01
N THR A 13 -23.53 13.41 -16.84
CA THR A 13 -24.21 14.61 -16.37
C THR A 13 -23.79 14.98 -14.93
N TYR A 14 -23.67 13.99 -14.05
CA TYR A 14 -23.14 14.20 -12.70
C TYR A 14 -21.70 14.74 -12.73
N LEU A 15 -20.80 14.13 -13.51
CA LEU A 15 -19.41 14.58 -13.62
C LEU A 15 -19.28 15.98 -14.21
N GLU A 16 -20.16 16.39 -15.12
CA GLU A 16 -20.17 17.74 -15.71
C GLU A 16 -20.70 18.81 -14.74
N ASN A 17 -21.63 18.43 -13.86
CA ASN A 17 -22.18 19.34 -12.85
C ASN A 17 -21.30 19.47 -11.61
N VAL A 18 -20.46 18.47 -11.33
CA VAL A 18 -19.55 18.46 -10.18
C VAL A 18 -18.30 19.27 -10.51
N ASP A 19 -17.94 20.19 -9.60
CA ASP A 19 -16.71 20.98 -9.72
C ASP A 19 -15.49 20.05 -9.89
N VAL A 20 -14.63 20.37 -10.86
CA VAL A 20 -13.42 19.62 -11.20
C VAL A 20 -12.50 19.50 -9.99
N THR A 21 -12.58 20.44 -9.04
CA THR A 21 -11.85 20.39 -7.76
C THR A 21 -12.21 19.15 -6.91
N LEU A 22 -13.43 18.62 -7.04
CA LEU A 22 -13.91 17.41 -6.36
C LEU A 22 -13.51 16.12 -7.09
N TRP A 23 -12.91 16.22 -8.28
CA TRP A 23 -12.41 15.06 -9.01
C TRP A 23 -11.14 14.56 -8.34
N SER A 24 -11.34 13.70 -7.35
CA SER A 24 -10.35 13.13 -6.42
C SER A 24 -9.11 12.48 -7.05
N ARG A 25 -9.07 12.31 -8.39
CA ARG A 25 -7.94 11.74 -9.12
C ARG A 25 -7.36 12.65 -10.21
N VAL A 26 -8.11 13.55 -10.83
CA VAL A 26 -7.60 14.38 -11.95
C VAL A 26 -7.12 15.76 -11.49
N HIS A 27 -7.67 16.29 -10.38
CA HIS A 27 -7.43 17.67 -9.96
C HIS A 27 -6.84 17.77 -8.54
N CYS A 28 -5.79 16.99 -8.24
CA CYS A 28 -4.95 17.33 -7.08
C CYS A 28 -3.87 18.32 -7.53
N GLN A 29 -3.84 19.49 -6.90
CA GLN A 29 -2.78 20.48 -7.07
C GLN A 29 -1.45 20.05 -6.43
N GLY A 30 -1.42 18.93 -5.70
CA GLY A 30 -0.22 18.35 -5.10
C GLY A 30 0.21 17.05 -5.77
N ASP A 31 1.52 16.83 -5.79
CA ASP A 31 2.10 15.58 -6.29
C ASP A 31 1.65 14.39 -5.43
N ARG A 32 0.94 13.43 -6.03
CA ARG A 32 0.46 12.24 -5.33
C ARG A 32 1.53 11.14 -5.31
N TYR A 33 2.22 11.03 -4.18
CA TYR A 33 3.30 10.04 -4.00
C TYR A 33 2.87 8.69 -3.39
N TYR A 34 1.62 8.26 -3.61
CA TYR A 34 1.07 7.03 -3.04
C TYR A 34 0.61 6.05 -4.13
N ILE A 35 1.49 5.71 -5.07
CA ILE A 35 1.28 4.60 -6.03
C ILE A 35 1.69 3.25 -5.41
N LYS A 36 2.23 3.25 -4.18
CA LYS A 36 2.59 2.02 -3.45
C LYS A 36 1.34 1.34 -2.86
N THR A 37 0.39 0.92 -3.69
CA THR A 37 -0.41 -0.25 -3.31
C THR A 37 0.54 -1.44 -3.29
N SER A 38 0.77 -1.99 -2.12
CA SER A 38 1.71 -3.09 -1.90
C SER A 38 1.19 -4.37 -2.53
N ASN A 39 1.35 -4.50 -3.84
CA ASN A 39 1.22 -5.78 -4.53
C ASN A 39 2.47 -6.12 -5.33
N ILE A 40 3.59 -6.14 -4.61
CA ILE A 40 4.89 -6.56 -5.12
C ILE A 40 4.77 -7.96 -5.75
N THR A 41 3.99 -8.86 -5.15
CA THR A 41 3.69 -10.19 -5.70
C THR A 41 2.99 -10.14 -7.04
N GLU A 42 1.93 -9.33 -7.22
CA GLU A 42 1.27 -9.18 -8.52
C GLU A 42 2.15 -8.51 -9.55
N SER A 43 2.96 -7.52 -9.15
CA SER A 43 3.91 -6.84 -10.05
C SER A 43 4.99 -7.78 -10.55
N ILE A 44 5.55 -8.61 -9.67
CA ILE A 44 6.53 -9.64 -10.05
C ILE A 44 5.84 -10.70 -10.92
N ASN A 45 4.64 -11.15 -10.54
CA ASN A 45 3.88 -12.14 -11.29
C ASN A 45 3.50 -11.66 -12.70
N SER A 46 3.12 -10.39 -12.85
CA SER A 46 2.79 -9.79 -14.15
C SER A 46 4.03 -9.63 -15.01
N THR A 47 5.16 -9.19 -14.43
CA THR A 47 6.45 -9.06 -15.12
C THR A 47 6.95 -10.42 -15.63
N LEU A 48 6.79 -11.48 -14.82
CA LEU A 48 7.20 -12.84 -15.18
C LEU A 48 6.18 -13.57 -16.07
N LYS A 49 4.96 -13.05 -16.25
CA LYS A 49 3.88 -13.72 -17.00
C LYS A 49 4.32 -14.12 -18.41
N ARG A 50 5.11 -13.26 -19.07
CA ARG A 50 5.66 -13.52 -20.40
C ARG A 50 6.69 -14.64 -20.42
N ALA A 51 7.49 -14.81 -19.35
CA ALA A 51 8.57 -15.79 -19.31
C ALA A 51 8.13 -17.17 -18.78
N ARG A 52 6.97 -17.26 -18.13
CA ARG A 52 6.45 -18.49 -17.49
C ARG A 52 6.16 -19.66 -18.43
N GLY A 53 5.90 -19.39 -19.71
CA GLY A 53 5.59 -20.43 -20.72
C GLY A 53 6.83 -20.99 -21.44
N PHE A 54 8.02 -20.48 -21.14
CA PHE A 54 9.27 -20.87 -21.79
C PHE A 54 10.09 -21.84 -20.94
N SER A 55 11.22 -22.31 -21.46
CA SER A 55 12.12 -23.20 -20.73
C SER A 55 12.64 -22.56 -19.44
N ILE A 56 12.99 -23.39 -18.44
CA ILE A 56 13.56 -22.91 -17.18
C ILE A 56 14.81 -22.05 -17.42
N HIS A 57 15.64 -22.45 -18.40
CA HIS A 57 16.80 -21.68 -18.80
C HIS A 57 16.43 -20.25 -19.25
N PHE A 58 15.42 -20.12 -20.12
CA PHE A 58 14.94 -18.81 -20.57
C PHE A 58 14.35 -17.97 -19.44
N LEU A 59 13.62 -18.60 -18.51
CA LEU A 59 13.09 -17.92 -17.33
C LEU A 59 14.21 -17.35 -16.45
N LEU A 60 15.29 -18.12 -16.25
CA LEU A 60 16.45 -17.67 -15.45
C LEU A 60 17.18 -16.51 -16.11
N GLU A 61 17.42 -16.57 -17.42
CA GLU A 61 18.02 -15.46 -18.17
C GLU A 61 17.13 -14.21 -18.18
N PHE A 62 15.81 -14.38 -18.30
CA PHE A 62 14.86 -13.27 -18.21
C PHE A 62 14.87 -12.61 -16.83
N ILE A 63 14.91 -13.40 -15.75
CA ILE A 63 15.01 -12.87 -14.38
C ILE A 63 16.33 -12.13 -14.20
N ARG A 64 17.44 -12.69 -14.69
CA ARG A 64 18.76 -12.05 -14.66
C ARG A 64 18.75 -10.70 -15.37
N ASP A 65 18.25 -10.61 -16.60
CA ASP A 65 18.12 -9.32 -17.33
C ASP A 65 17.35 -8.27 -16.50
N LYS A 66 16.21 -8.67 -15.91
CA LYS A 66 15.40 -7.77 -15.10
C LYS A 66 16.12 -7.31 -13.83
N LEU A 67 16.80 -8.21 -13.13
CA LEU A 67 17.55 -7.89 -11.91
C LEU A 67 18.78 -7.03 -12.23
N SER A 68 19.50 -7.32 -13.32
CA SER A 68 20.64 -6.51 -13.77
C SER A 68 20.24 -5.09 -14.10
N ARG A 69 19.03 -4.88 -14.66
CA ARG A 69 18.48 -3.53 -14.86
C ARG A 69 18.19 -2.79 -13.57
N TRP A 70 17.94 -3.50 -12.46
CA TRP A 70 17.75 -2.91 -11.13
C TRP A 70 19.06 -2.66 -10.39
N GLN A 71 20.15 -3.32 -10.80
CA GLN A 71 21.52 -3.12 -10.31
C GLN A 71 22.35 -2.17 -11.19
N LYS A 72 21.71 -1.34 -12.02
CA LYS A 72 22.44 -0.39 -12.85
C LYS A 72 23.06 0.72 -12.01
N ASP A 73 24.31 1.04 -12.30
CA ASP A 73 24.92 2.29 -11.86
C ASP A 73 24.06 3.46 -12.34
N CYS A 74 23.70 4.33 -11.42
CA CYS A 74 22.86 5.49 -11.68
C CYS A 74 23.60 6.74 -11.22
N VAL A 75 23.51 7.82 -11.99
CA VAL A 75 23.91 9.14 -11.49
C VAL A 75 22.84 9.61 -10.51
N VAL A 76 23.30 10.10 -9.37
CA VAL A 76 22.44 10.63 -8.30
C VAL A 76 22.82 12.10 -8.10
N ASP A 77 21.80 12.95 -8.19
CA ASP A 77 21.87 14.34 -7.79
C ASP A 77 21.15 14.47 -6.44
N LEU A 78 21.94 14.62 -5.37
CA LEU A 78 21.43 14.72 -4.01
C LEU A 78 20.80 16.09 -3.72
N GLU A 79 21.23 17.14 -4.41
CA GLU A 79 20.73 18.51 -4.24
C GLU A 79 19.33 18.64 -4.84
N HIS A 80 19.14 18.18 -6.08
CA HIS A 80 17.85 18.22 -6.77
C HIS A 80 16.95 17.01 -6.48
N GLN A 81 17.40 16.10 -5.60
CA GLN A 81 16.69 14.88 -5.24
C GLN A 81 16.32 14.01 -6.46
N LYS A 82 17.28 13.83 -7.38
CA LYS A 82 17.08 13.14 -8.66
C LYS A 82 18.01 11.95 -8.78
N CYS A 83 17.53 10.90 -9.45
CA CYS A 83 18.32 9.72 -9.78
C CYS A 83 17.90 9.24 -11.16
N ASP A 84 18.85 8.74 -11.96
CA ASP A 84 18.57 8.18 -13.29
C ASP A 84 17.61 6.98 -13.26
N CYS A 85 17.49 6.29 -12.12
CA CYS A 85 16.47 5.26 -11.95
C CYS A 85 15.04 5.82 -11.92
N GLY A 86 14.87 7.15 -11.87
CA GLY A 86 13.59 7.86 -11.83
C GLY A 86 12.88 7.80 -10.48
N VAL A 87 13.17 6.78 -9.66
CA VAL A 87 12.50 6.53 -8.37
C VAL A 87 12.65 7.71 -7.43
N TYR A 88 13.84 8.30 -7.30
CA TYR A 88 14.06 9.39 -6.35
C TYR A 88 13.26 10.64 -6.71
N GLY A 89 13.22 11.00 -8.00
CA GLY A 89 12.45 12.15 -8.47
C GLY A 89 10.94 11.94 -8.41
N VAL A 90 10.46 10.72 -8.69
CA VAL A 90 9.03 10.39 -8.71
C VAL A 90 8.47 10.09 -7.34
N GLU A 91 9.19 9.39 -6.47
CA GLU A 91 8.68 9.05 -5.13
C GLU A 91 9.06 10.10 -4.08
N LYS A 92 9.99 11.01 -4.39
CA LYS A 92 10.53 12.00 -3.43
C LYS A 92 11.03 11.39 -2.12
N ARG A 93 11.40 10.12 -2.18
CA ARG A 93 12.09 9.37 -1.13
C ARG A 93 13.36 8.77 -1.74
N PRO A 94 14.45 8.70 -0.97
CA PRO A 94 15.72 8.22 -1.50
C PRO A 94 15.57 6.76 -1.96
N CYS A 95 15.96 6.50 -3.20
CA CYS A 95 16.08 5.15 -3.76
C CYS A 95 17.35 4.45 -3.23
N SER A 96 17.55 3.16 -3.55
CA SER A 96 18.76 2.43 -3.17
C SER A 96 20.05 3.15 -3.58
N HIS A 97 20.08 3.75 -4.77
CA HIS A 97 21.22 4.52 -5.27
C HIS A 97 21.43 5.82 -4.47
N ALA A 98 20.36 6.54 -4.15
CA ALA A 98 20.46 7.77 -3.36
C ALA A 98 20.90 7.51 -1.93
N ILE A 99 20.48 6.38 -1.33
CA ILE A 99 20.96 5.94 -0.02
C ILE A 99 22.46 5.65 -0.06
N ALA A 100 22.93 4.95 -1.09
CA ALA A 100 24.36 4.66 -1.27
C ALA A 100 25.17 5.95 -1.45
N ALA A 101 24.75 6.84 -2.34
CA ALA A 101 25.39 8.13 -2.57
C ALA A 101 25.40 9.02 -1.32
N GLY A 102 24.28 9.09 -0.60
CA GLY A 102 24.18 9.83 0.66
C GLY A 102 25.09 9.30 1.75
N SER A 103 25.17 7.97 1.89
CA SER A 103 26.07 7.32 2.85
C SER A 103 27.54 7.61 2.52
N TYR A 104 27.89 7.60 1.23
CA TYR A 104 29.23 7.97 0.77
C TYR A 104 29.55 9.45 1.03
N ALA A 105 28.56 10.34 0.85
CA ALA A 105 28.67 11.76 1.14
C ALA A 105 28.63 12.11 2.64
N GLY A 106 28.47 11.13 3.54
CA GLY A 106 28.36 11.36 4.98
C GLY A 106 27.07 12.06 5.41
N LEU A 107 26.03 12.02 4.59
CA LEU A 107 24.73 12.63 4.88
C LEU A 107 23.83 11.67 5.63
N HIS A 108 23.08 12.18 6.60
CA HIS A 108 22.07 11.39 7.29
C HIS A 108 20.87 11.17 6.37
N ILE A 109 20.42 9.91 6.21
CA ILE A 109 19.38 9.54 5.23
C ILE A 109 18.09 10.37 5.39
N SER A 110 17.74 10.80 6.61
CA SER A 110 16.54 11.61 6.82
C SER A 110 16.57 12.96 6.11
N THR A 111 17.75 13.52 5.83
CA THR A 111 17.87 14.81 5.12
C THR A 111 17.60 14.67 3.63
N LEU A 112 17.68 13.44 3.10
CA LEU A 112 17.43 13.12 1.70
C LEU A 112 15.94 12.87 1.42
N VAL A 113 15.10 12.80 2.45
CA VAL A 113 13.66 12.64 2.28
C VAL A 113 13.05 14.02 2.04
N CYS A 114 12.21 14.15 1.01
CA CYS A 114 11.52 15.41 0.72
C CYS A 114 10.63 15.83 1.89
N SER A 115 10.57 17.14 2.16
CA SER A 115 9.82 17.72 3.27
C SER A 115 8.33 17.40 3.25
N VAL A 116 7.76 17.06 2.09
CA VAL A 116 6.36 16.62 1.96
C VAL A 116 6.02 15.40 2.81
N TYR A 117 7.02 14.61 3.19
CA TYR A 117 6.88 13.47 4.11
C TYR A 117 7.14 13.82 5.57
N SER A 118 7.38 15.10 5.89
CA SER A 118 7.53 15.55 7.27
C SER A 118 6.22 15.38 8.04
N LYS A 119 6.36 15.19 9.35
CA LYS A 119 5.23 15.22 10.28
C LYS A 119 4.47 16.54 10.18
N ASP A 120 5.19 17.65 10.05
CA ASP A 120 4.56 18.98 10.01
C ASP A 120 3.68 19.14 8.78
N THR A 121 4.14 18.68 7.61
CA THR A 121 3.34 18.69 6.38
C THR A 121 2.14 17.75 6.48
N LEU A 122 2.30 16.58 7.12
CA LEU A 122 1.18 15.69 7.40
C LEU A 122 0.15 16.37 8.31
N PHE A 123 0.57 16.96 9.44
CA PHE A 123 -0.32 17.65 10.37
C PHE A 123 -1.02 18.83 9.71
N ALA A 124 -0.31 19.65 8.93
CA ALA A 124 -0.89 20.75 8.18
C ALA A 124 -1.91 20.26 7.13
N ARG A 125 -1.70 19.09 6.52
CA ARG A 125 -2.66 18.55 5.55
C ARG A 125 -3.98 18.10 6.20
N TYR A 126 -3.92 17.70 7.46
CA TYR A 126 -5.08 17.25 8.25
C TYR A 126 -5.51 18.27 9.32
N SER A 127 -4.99 19.51 9.29
CA SER A 127 -5.35 20.53 10.26
C SER A 127 -6.77 21.05 10.04
N GLU A 128 -7.27 20.93 8.81
CA GLU A 128 -8.66 21.24 8.47
C GLU A 128 -9.57 20.07 8.88
N ASN A 129 -10.73 20.42 9.43
CA ASN A 129 -11.76 19.43 9.74
C ASN A 129 -12.26 18.79 8.44
N ILE A 130 -12.18 17.46 8.37
CA ILE A 130 -12.80 16.68 7.29
C ILE A 130 -14.31 16.66 7.56
N TYR A 131 -15.02 17.62 7.00
CA TYR A 131 -16.48 17.66 7.09
C TYR A 131 -17.09 16.62 6.13
N PRO A 132 -18.09 15.83 6.58
CA PRO A 132 -18.89 15.04 5.67
C PRO A 132 -19.59 15.96 4.67
N CYS A 133 -19.67 15.56 3.40
CA CYS A 133 -20.35 16.34 2.37
C CYS A 133 -21.79 16.68 2.81
N ALA A 134 -22.06 17.95 3.06
CA ALA A 134 -23.37 18.43 3.46
C ALA A 134 -24.36 18.21 2.30
N GLY A 135 -25.30 17.28 2.47
CA GLY A 135 -26.32 16.96 1.47
C GLY A 135 -26.70 15.48 1.40
N GLN A 136 -25.86 14.57 1.90
CA GLN A 136 -26.29 13.20 2.13
C GLN A 136 -26.95 13.12 3.51
N GLN A 137 -28.25 12.85 3.53
CA GLN A 137 -28.91 12.33 4.73
C GLN A 137 -28.22 11.02 5.07
N VAL A 138 -27.30 11.08 6.04
CA VAL A 138 -26.66 9.88 6.56
C VAL A 138 -27.70 9.22 7.44
N GLU A 139 -28.39 8.20 6.92
CA GLU A 139 -29.22 7.34 7.74
C GLU A 139 -28.37 6.81 8.91
N VAL A 140 -28.83 7.06 10.13
CA VAL A 140 -28.17 6.58 11.35
C VAL A 140 -28.33 5.07 11.40
N HIS A 141 -27.42 4.36 10.75
CA HIS A 141 -27.34 2.91 10.85
C HIS A 141 -26.46 2.51 12.03
N THR A 142 -27.00 1.62 12.88
CA THR A 142 -26.20 0.87 13.85
C THR A 142 -25.19 0.01 13.09
N CYS A 143 -23.92 0.42 13.12
CA CYS A 143 -22.84 -0.36 12.53
C CYS A 143 -22.61 -1.62 13.37
N PHE A 144 -23.15 -2.75 12.93
CA PHE A 144 -22.73 -4.04 13.43
C PHE A 144 -21.36 -4.40 12.82
N PRO A 145 -20.48 -5.11 13.57
CA PRO A 145 -19.26 -5.67 12.99
C PRO A 145 -19.62 -6.46 11.73
N PRO A 146 -18.83 -6.36 10.65
CA PRO A 146 -19.10 -7.14 9.45
C PRO A 146 -19.17 -8.63 9.83
N GLU A 147 -20.21 -9.33 9.38
CA GLU A 147 -20.32 -10.77 9.55
C GLU A 147 -19.07 -11.42 8.93
N VAL A 148 -18.22 -11.99 9.79
CA VAL A 148 -17.02 -12.69 9.35
C VAL A 148 -17.44 -14.03 8.76
N LYS A 149 -17.80 -14.04 7.48
CA LYS A 149 -17.91 -15.28 6.71
C LYS A 149 -16.50 -15.70 6.33
N CYS A 150 -16.04 -16.83 6.87
CA CYS A 150 -14.86 -17.51 6.34
C CYS A 150 -15.17 -17.92 4.90
N GLY A 151 -14.69 -17.14 3.92
CA GLY A 151 -14.85 -17.49 2.51
C GLY A 151 -14.29 -18.87 2.20
N PRO A 152 -14.77 -19.55 1.14
CA PRO A 152 -14.21 -20.82 0.71
C PRO A 152 -12.75 -20.59 0.29
N GLY A 153 -11.83 -21.02 1.14
CA GLY A 153 -10.40 -20.80 0.99
C GLY A 153 -9.61 -21.73 1.91
N ARG A 154 -8.30 -21.84 1.66
CA ARG A 154 -7.38 -22.72 2.40
C ARG A 154 -7.57 -22.52 3.90
N GLN A 155 -8.07 -23.54 4.60
CA GLN A 155 -8.19 -23.50 6.05
C GLN A 155 -6.82 -23.15 6.65
N LYS A 156 -6.80 -22.24 7.62
CA LYS A 156 -5.58 -21.95 8.39
C LYS A 156 -5.12 -23.27 9.02
N LYS A 157 -4.12 -23.92 8.43
CA LYS A 157 -3.39 -24.97 9.13
C LYS A 157 -2.78 -24.30 10.35
N SER A 158 -3.03 -24.87 11.53
CA SER A 158 -2.31 -24.45 12.73
C SER A 158 -0.82 -24.46 12.40
N ARG A 159 -0.11 -23.41 12.83
CA ARG A 159 1.34 -23.38 12.68
C ARG A 159 1.88 -24.66 13.30
N TRP A 160 2.71 -25.40 12.57
CA TRP A 160 3.44 -26.53 13.14
C TRP A 160 4.21 -26.00 14.34
N GLN A 161 3.84 -26.46 15.53
CA GLN A 161 4.50 -26.05 16.75
C GLN A 161 5.95 -26.54 16.68
N SER A 162 6.88 -25.66 17.02
CA SER A 162 8.28 -26.04 17.12
C SER A 162 8.48 -27.06 18.25
N TRP A 163 9.56 -27.82 18.18
CA TRP A 163 9.94 -28.78 19.23
C TRP A 163 10.04 -28.13 20.63
N VAL A 164 10.44 -26.85 20.67
CA VAL A 164 10.51 -26.03 21.89
C VAL A 164 9.12 -25.66 22.43
N GLU A 165 8.13 -25.45 21.56
CA GLU A 165 6.75 -25.17 21.98
C GLU A 165 6.06 -26.44 22.51
N LEU A 166 6.27 -27.59 21.85
CA LEU A 166 5.73 -28.88 22.28
C LEU A 166 6.28 -29.34 23.63
N SER A 167 7.58 -29.11 23.87
CA SER A 167 8.22 -29.47 25.14
C SER A 167 7.74 -28.61 26.32
N ARG A 168 7.36 -27.35 26.08
CA ARG A 168 6.78 -26.44 27.09
C ARG A 168 5.30 -26.72 27.42
N MET A 169 4.61 -27.52 26.60
CA MET A 169 3.21 -27.89 26.80
C MET A 169 3.01 -29.22 27.55
N ARG A 170 4.07 -30.03 27.71
CA ARG A 170 4.02 -31.24 28.54
C ARG A 170 3.80 -30.84 30.00
N GLY A 171 2.59 -31.09 30.52
CA GLY A 171 2.23 -30.88 31.92
C GLY A 171 1.19 -29.80 32.21
N ARG A 172 0.57 -29.17 31.21
CA ARG A 172 -0.54 -28.22 31.47
C ARG A 172 -1.89 -28.94 31.42
N THR A 173 -2.59 -28.95 32.55
CA THR A 173 -4.02 -29.30 32.67
C THR A 173 -4.88 -28.45 31.71
N PRO A 174 -6.09 -28.90 31.35
CA PRO A 174 -6.96 -28.17 30.43
C PRO A 174 -7.12 -26.70 30.83
N ARG A 175 -7.22 -25.80 29.84
CA ARG A 175 -7.59 -24.38 30.07
C ARG A 175 -8.79 -24.33 31.00
N LYS A 176 -8.71 -23.52 32.07
CA LYS A 176 -9.90 -23.15 32.86
C LYS A 176 -10.98 -22.70 31.87
N GLN A 177 -12.14 -23.35 31.91
CA GLN A 177 -13.29 -22.91 31.13
C GLN A 177 -13.63 -21.47 31.54
N HIS A 178 -14.10 -20.68 30.58
CA HIS A 178 -14.51 -19.30 30.81
C HIS A 178 -15.62 -19.28 31.87
N MET A 179 -15.49 -18.50 32.94
CA MET A 179 -16.61 -18.32 33.86
C MET A 179 -17.72 -17.58 33.14
N VAL A 180 -18.89 -18.21 33.06
CA VAL A 180 -20.12 -17.56 32.62
C VAL A 180 -20.66 -16.81 33.82
N TYR A 181 -20.68 -15.48 33.73
CA TYR A 181 -21.38 -14.64 34.71
C TYR A 181 -22.79 -14.40 34.19
N SER A 182 -23.80 -14.89 34.91
CA SER A 182 -25.16 -14.40 34.79
C SER A 182 -25.35 -13.23 35.77
N CYS A 183 -25.85 -12.10 35.27
CA CYS A 183 -26.28 -11.00 36.11
C CYS A 183 -27.63 -11.39 36.72
N SER A 184 -27.78 -11.28 38.04
CA SER A 184 -29.03 -11.62 38.74
C SER A 184 -30.13 -10.56 38.60
N VAL A 185 -29.92 -9.54 37.76
CA VAL A 185 -30.85 -8.41 37.55
C VAL A 185 -31.33 -8.32 36.10
N CYS A 186 -30.92 -9.24 35.22
CA CYS A 186 -31.49 -9.39 33.87
C CYS A 186 -31.91 -10.84 33.61
#